data_AF-A0A349D748-F1
#
_entry.id   AF-A0A349D748-F1
#
_cell.length_a   1.000
_cell.length_b   1.000
_cell.length_c   1.000
_cell.angle_alpha   90.00
_cell.angle_beta   90.00
_cell.angle_gamma   90.00
#
_symmetry.space_group_name_H-M   'P 1'
#
loop_
_entity.id
_entity.type
_entity.pdbx_description
1 polymer ?
#
loop_
_entity_poly.entity_id
_entity_poly.type
_entity_poly.pdbx_seq_one_letter_code
_entity_poly.pdbx_strand_id
1 'polypeptide(L)'
;ELHNNIAPFQAYNTIQLGIPGTSMMPFTQLSEKEVWALSFYLLSLPYSEELEVGDPSEGIVSLGDASTLSNRELIEKYGMENSALKSVRSYKTVRKMNSLSRAKELLILSLESYEKGDHEAALSNALNAYLEGIEPIEKRLAASDAKIVGNLEKSFMAVRTSIKRKEDVAVVQLKVDEALIALGPAVELLDEQEKGLLFTTFISASILVREGLEAFLIIISIIAILKSMEAKKAVIWIHAGWILALLVGASGFFFMDLLMQWDTSSRELMEGSLTLFASAVLVFMGFWLHSKTEIGKWRKFVEVRISSLVNGNNMLGLALFSFIVVFREAFESVIFISSISVDSSTDNRGIWLGVLIAGAIVATLSFALLRMFEKVNLRKVFLYSSSIIVVLSVILAGKGIHALQESGLVGVSSLPWNFRMTLVGIYPTFESMLAQFLTIGIIFGLWLYNKRSAASVKVGS
;
A
#
# COMPACT_ATOMS: atom_id res chain seq x y z
N GLU A 1 0.61 26.44 38.79
CA GLU A 1 -0.56 27.35 38.74
C GLU A 1 -0.88 27.85 37.34
N LEU A 2 0.05 28.44 36.57
CA LEU A 2 -0.24 28.95 35.21
C LEU A 2 -0.91 27.92 34.26
N HIS A 3 -0.39 26.70 34.18
CA HIS A 3 -0.91 25.66 33.28
C HIS A 3 -2.35 25.22 33.60
N ASN A 4 -2.85 25.48 34.82
CA ASN A 4 -4.18 25.05 35.22
C ASN A 4 -5.29 25.99 34.75
N ASN A 5 -4.95 27.24 34.44
CA ASN A 5 -5.90 28.31 34.09
C ASN A 5 -5.79 28.77 32.64
N ILE A 6 -4.93 28.13 31.84
CA ILE A 6 -4.71 28.48 30.45
C ILE A 6 -5.25 27.35 29.58
N ALA A 7 -5.93 27.69 28.49
CA ALA A 7 -6.36 26.74 27.46
C ALA A 7 -5.38 26.70 26.28
N PRO A 8 -5.27 25.59 25.53
CA PRO A 8 -4.46 25.52 24.32
C PRO A 8 -4.79 26.60 23.30
N PHE A 9 -6.07 26.98 23.16
CA PHE A 9 -6.47 28.07 22.28
C PHE A 9 -5.94 29.45 22.72
N GLN A 10 -5.82 29.69 24.03
CA GLN A 10 -5.21 30.93 24.53
C GLN A 10 -3.70 30.93 24.27
N ALA A 11 -3.04 29.78 24.43
CA ALA A 11 -1.63 29.64 24.06
C ALA A 11 -1.42 29.84 22.55
N TYR A 12 -2.31 29.30 21.72
CA TYR A 12 -2.32 29.45 20.27
C TYR A 12 -2.37 30.93 19.87
N ASN A 13 -3.36 31.68 20.39
CA ASN A 13 -3.49 33.10 20.11
C ASN A 13 -2.27 33.90 20.60
N THR A 14 -1.71 33.53 21.76
CA THR A 14 -0.51 34.18 22.31
C THR A 14 0.72 33.97 21.43
N ILE A 15 0.90 32.75 20.90
CA ILE A 15 2.01 32.44 19.98
C ILE A 15 1.83 33.18 18.65
N GLN A 16 0.60 33.25 18.14
CA GLN A 16 0.31 33.86 16.84
C GLN A 16 0.35 35.39 16.87
N LEU A 17 -0.13 36.02 17.95
CA LEU A 17 -0.26 37.48 18.06
C LEU A 17 0.88 38.13 18.85
N GLY A 18 1.64 37.35 19.63
CA GLY A 18 2.59 37.87 20.60
C GLY A 18 1.89 38.59 21.76
N ILE A 19 2.67 39.18 22.67
CA ILE A 19 2.12 39.96 23.79
C ILE A 19 2.56 41.42 23.65
N PRO A 20 1.62 42.34 23.37
CA PRO A 20 1.93 43.77 23.26
C PRO A 20 2.62 44.31 24.51
N GLY A 21 3.67 45.12 24.33
CA GLY A 21 4.44 45.69 25.44
C GLY A 21 5.46 44.75 26.06
N THR A 22 5.69 43.57 25.48
CA THR A 22 6.76 42.65 25.89
C THR A 22 7.70 42.33 24.73
N SER A 23 8.82 41.67 25.01
CA SER A 23 9.74 41.16 23.98
C SER A 23 9.21 39.93 23.23
N MET A 24 8.02 39.41 23.57
CA MET A 24 7.42 38.26 22.91
C MET A 24 6.75 38.69 21.59
N MET A 25 7.50 38.54 20.50
CA MET A 25 7.00 38.78 19.14
C MET A 25 6.06 37.66 18.67
N PRO A 26 5.15 37.95 17.73
CA PRO A 26 4.32 36.93 17.07
C PRO A 26 5.20 35.96 16.25
N PHE A 27 4.93 34.65 16.39
CA PHE A 27 5.66 33.59 15.68
C PHE A 27 5.02 33.28 14.33
N THR A 28 5.15 34.21 13.39
CA THR A 28 4.56 34.11 12.03
C THR A 28 5.19 33.05 11.12
N GLN A 29 6.29 32.43 11.55
CA GLN A 29 7.02 31.42 10.77
C GLN A 29 6.44 30.00 10.93
N LEU A 30 5.59 29.79 11.93
CA LEU A 30 4.94 28.50 12.19
C LEU A 30 3.62 28.42 11.42
N SER A 31 3.36 27.28 10.79
CA SER A 31 2.05 26.97 10.23
C SER A 31 1.01 26.83 11.35
N GLU A 32 -0.28 27.02 11.03
CA GLU A 32 -1.37 26.88 12.01
C GLU A 32 -1.33 25.53 12.74
N LYS A 33 -1.00 24.45 12.01
CA LYS A 33 -0.85 23.11 12.59
C LYS A 33 0.28 23.03 13.61
N GLU A 34 1.40 23.69 13.34
CA GLU A 34 2.56 23.72 14.23
C GLU A 34 2.29 24.59 15.48
N VAL A 35 1.58 25.71 15.32
CA VAL A 35 1.16 26.54 16.46
C VAL A 35 0.20 25.77 17.37
N TRP A 36 -0.74 25.03 16.80
CA TRP A 36 -1.61 24.13 17.58
C TRP A 36 -0.83 23.03 18.29
N ALA A 37 0.06 22.33 17.59
CA ALA A 37 0.89 21.29 18.20
C ALA A 37 1.74 21.85 19.35
N LEU A 38 2.35 23.01 19.17
CA LEU A 38 3.14 23.70 20.19
C LEU A 38 2.29 24.11 21.39
N SER A 39 1.05 24.57 21.15
CA SER A 39 0.12 24.96 22.20
C SER A 39 -0.24 23.77 23.10
N PHE A 40 -0.57 22.61 22.52
CA PHE A 40 -0.83 21.40 23.29
C PHE A 40 0.43 20.87 23.99
N TYR A 41 1.57 20.92 23.31
CA TYR A 41 2.86 20.50 23.87
C TYR A 41 3.22 21.28 25.14
N LEU A 42 3.09 22.62 25.13
CA LEU A 42 3.34 23.46 26.30
C LEU A 42 2.50 23.05 27.51
N LEU A 43 1.21 22.75 27.29
CA LEU A 43 0.32 22.29 28.36
C LEU A 43 0.59 20.84 28.80
N SER A 44 1.31 20.06 27.99
CA SER A 44 1.69 18.68 28.33
C SER A 44 2.97 18.59 29.18
N LEU A 45 3.83 19.63 29.16
CA LEU A 45 5.13 19.65 29.85
C LEU A 45 5.05 19.34 31.36
N PRO A 46 4.05 19.82 32.12
CA PRO A 46 3.93 19.50 33.55
C PRO A 46 3.68 18.00 33.84
N TYR A 47 3.32 17.22 32.82
CA TYR A 47 2.94 15.81 32.93
C TYR A 47 4.00 14.87 32.34
N SER A 48 5.25 15.35 32.17
CA SER A 48 6.32 14.68 31.44
C SER A 48 7.00 13.51 32.18
N GLU A 49 6.83 13.37 33.49
CA GLU A 49 7.34 12.20 34.24
C GLU A 49 6.33 11.04 34.32
N GLU A 50 6.89 9.84 34.42
CA GLU A 50 6.23 8.53 34.36
C GLU A 50 5.14 8.39 35.44
N LEU A 51 3.90 8.34 34.99
CA LEU A 51 2.81 7.69 35.70
C LEU A 51 2.18 6.73 34.70
N GLU A 52 1.95 5.51 35.16
CA GLU A 52 1.42 4.39 34.38
C GLU A 52 0.19 4.80 33.59
N VAL A 53 0.06 4.19 32.41
CA VAL A 53 -1.06 4.35 31.48
C VAL A 53 -2.34 3.93 32.21
N GLY A 54 -2.97 4.87 32.90
CA GLY A 54 -4.33 4.74 33.39
C GLY A 54 -5.26 4.64 32.19
N ASP A 55 -6.02 3.54 32.17
CA ASP A 55 -7.12 3.26 31.25
C ASP A 55 -8.08 4.45 31.16
N PRO A 56 -8.75 4.63 30.02
CA PRO A 56 -8.84 5.94 29.44
C PRO A 56 -10.13 6.66 29.81
N SER A 57 -10.01 7.93 30.15
CA SER A 57 -11.05 8.92 29.85
C SER A 57 -11.07 9.24 28.33
N GLU A 58 -10.93 8.22 27.48
CA GLU A 58 -11.01 8.32 26.02
C GLU A 58 -12.48 8.45 25.65
N GLY A 59 -12.81 9.56 24.99
CA GLY A 59 -14.15 9.80 24.46
C GLY A 59 -15.04 10.73 25.29
N ILE A 60 -14.64 11.11 26.51
CA ILE A 60 -15.45 12.02 27.35
C ILE A 60 -15.30 13.48 26.90
N VAL A 61 -14.11 13.89 26.46
CA VAL A 61 -13.80 15.30 26.14
C VAL A 61 -13.70 15.50 24.63
N SER A 62 -14.56 16.36 24.07
CA SER A 62 -14.52 16.74 22.66
C SER A 62 -13.22 17.49 22.31
N LEU A 63 -12.78 17.42 21.04
CA LEU A 63 -11.61 18.20 20.58
C LEU A 63 -11.81 19.71 20.78
N GLY A 64 -13.05 20.19 20.63
CA GLY A 64 -13.42 21.57 20.93
C GLY A 64 -13.12 21.92 22.38
N ASP A 65 -13.67 21.16 23.33
CA ASP A 65 -13.44 21.39 24.76
C ASP A 65 -11.98 21.20 25.16
N ALA A 66 -11.29 20.22 24.59
CA ALA A 66 -9.87 20.00 24.81
C ALA A 66 -9.03 21.20 24.30
N SER A 67 -9.50 21.92 23.29
CA SER A 67 -8.79 23.09 22.76
C SER A 67 -9.12 24.39 23.50
N THR A 68 -10.36 24.56 23.97
CA THR A 68 -10.84 25.84 24.52
C THR A 68 -10.90 25.92 26.04
N LEU A 69 -11.00 24.79 26.75
CA LEU A 69 -11.08 24.77 28.20
C LEU A 69 -9.70 24.65 28.84
N SER A 70 -9.53 25.30 29.98
CA SER A 70 -8.38 25.15 30.88
C SER A 70 -8.45 23.83 31.65
N ASN A 71 -7.35 23.41 32.29
CA ASN A 71 -7.35 22.16 33.06
C ASN A 71 -8.36 22.20 34.23
N ARG A 72 -8.53 23.36 34.86
CA ARG A 72 -9.50 23.55 35.95
C ARG A 72 -10.94 23.38 35.46
N GLU A 73 -11.26 23.98 34.33
CA GLU A 73 -12.59 23.88 33.71
C GLU A 73 -12.88 22.45 33.21
N LEU A 74 -11.86 21.74 32.73
CA LEU A 74 -11.98 20.34 32.34
C LEU A 74 -12.29 19.43 33.53
N ILE A 75 -11.61 19.64 34.67
CA ILE A 75 -11.90 18.90 35.91
C ILE A 75 -13.33 19.20 36.40
N GLU A 76 -13.74 20.46 36.37
CA GLU A 76 -15.07 20.89 36.84
C GLU A 76 -16.21 20.37 35.96
N LYS A 77 -16.04 20.43 34.63
CA LYS A 77 -17.07 20.01 33.65
C LYS A 77 -17.22 18.50 33.56
N TYR A 78 -16.13 17.75 33.68
CA TYR A 78 -16.11 16.31 33.42
C TYR A 78 -15.78 15.45 34.65
N GLY A 79 -15.57 16.06 35.82
CA GLY A 79 -15.21 15.34 37.05
C GLY A 79 -13.89 14.59 36.96
N MET A 80 -12.97 15.01 36.08
CA MET A 80 -11.74 14.28 35.77
C MET A 80 -10.69 14.38 36.90
N GLU A 81 -9.97 13.29 37.13
CA GLU A 81 -8.78 13.31 37.99
C GLU A 81 -7.57 13.93 37.29
N ASN A 82 -6.60 14.43 38.07
CA ASN A 82 -5.38 15.05 37.52
C ASN A 82 -4.55 14.10 36.62
N SER A 83 -4.66 12.78 36.82
CA SER A 83 -4.05 11.74 36.00
C SER A 83 -4.63 11.68 34.58
N ALA A 84 -5.94 11.93 34.42
CA ALA A 84 -6.66 11.94 33.15
C ALA A 84 -6.36 13.19 32.30
N LEU A 85 -5.95 14.30 32.92
CA LEU A 85 -5.55 15.50 32.17
C LEU A 85 -4.32 15.26 31.27
N LYS A 86 -3.45 14.32 31.63
CA LYS A 86 -2.30 13.95 30.81
C LYS A 86 -2.74 13.36 29.46
N SER A 87 -3.75 12.50 29.42
CA SER A 87 -4.22 11.91 28.14
C SER A 87 -4.84 12.99 27.24
N VAL A 88 -5.60 13.91 27.82
CA VAL A 88 -6.22 15.03 27.10
C VAL A 88 -5.18 16.04 26.57
N ARG A 89 -4.12 16.34 27.35
CA ARG A 89 -3.11 17.35 26.99
C ARG A 89 -1.92 16.83 26.21
N SER A 90 -1.50 15.60 26.47
CA SER A 90 -0.39 15.00 25.72
C SER A 90 -0.76 14.71 24.27
N TYR A 91 -2.06 14.59 23.96
CA TYR A 91 -2.61 14.17 22.67
C TYR A 91 -1.63 13.27 21.90
N LYS A 92 -1.07 12.27 22.59
CA LYS A 92 -0.61 11.08 21.89
C LYS A 92 -1.91 10.54 21.35
N THR A 93 -2.01 10.47 20.04
CA THR A 93 -3.13 9.86 19.34
C THR A 93 -3.21 8.39 19.77
N VAL A 94 -3.83 8.15 20.93
CA VAL A 94 -4.07 6.81 21.42
C VAL A 94 -5.16 6.24 20.52
N ARG A 95 -4.79 5.15 19.85
CA ARG A 95 -5.56 4.33 18.90
C ARG A 95 -6.63 5.10 18.10
N LYS A 96 -6.38 5.26 16.79
CA LYS A 96 -7.46 5.45 15.80
C LYS A 96 -8.56 4.43 16.10
N MET A 97 -9.61 4.84 16.81
CA MET A 97 -10.85 4.09 16.81
C MET A 97 -11.31 4.12 15.36
N ASN A 98 -11.52 2.94 14.78
CA ASN A 98 -11.99 2.81 13.41
C ASN A 98 -13.25 3.70 13.27
N SER A 99 -13.32 4.55 12.24
CA SER A 99 -14.39 5.56 12.13
C SER A 99 -15.78 4.91 12.09
N LEU A 100 -15.87 3.70 11.54
CA LEU A 100 -17.08 2.87 11.60
C LEU A 100 -17.44 2.40 13.01
N SER A 101 -16.44 2.09 13.86
CA SER A 101 -16.67 1.79 15.27
C SER A 101 -17.20 3.01 16.02
N ARG A 102 -16.71 4.22 15.68
CA ARG A 102 -17.21 5.48 16.25
C ARG A 102 -18.65 5.76 15.83
N ALA A 103 -18.99 5.53 14.56
CA ALA A 103 -20.36 5.64 14.07
C ALA A 103 -21.31 4.72 14.86
N LYS A 104 -20.90 3.46 15.07
CA LYS A 104 -21.67 2.46 15.82
C LYS A 104 -21.90 2.87 17.27
N GLU A 105 -20.85 3.30 17.96
CA GLU A 105 -20.93 3.74 19.35
C GLU A 105 -21.90 4.93 19.50
N LEU A 106 -21.78 5.94 18.64
CA LEU A 106 -22.62 7.13 18.70
C LEU A 106 -24.10 6.85 18.36
N LEU A 107 -24.38 5.88 17.49
CA LEU A 107 -25.74 5.40 17.24
C LEU A 107 -26.35 4.72 18.48
N ILE A 108 -25.56 3.91 19.18
CA ILE A 108 -26.01 3.25 20.44
C ILE A 108 -26.26 4.30 21.52
N LEU A 109 -25.31 5.23 21.71
CA LEU A 109 -25.46 6.34 22.66
C LEU A 109 -26.66 7.23 22.33
N SER A 110 -26.96 7.44 21.04
CA SER A 110 -28.14 8.16 20.60
C SER A 110 -29.42 7.48 21.06
N LEU A 111 -29.52 6.15 20.90
CA LEU A 111 -30.67 5.37 21.36
C LEU A 111 -30.80 5.42 22.88
N GLU A 112 -29.71 5.22 23.63
CA GLU A 112 -29.74 5.28 25.09
C GLU A 112 -30.17 6.65 25.62
N SER A 113 -29.68 7.74 25.02
CA SER A 113 -30.12 9.11 25.36
C SER A 113 -31.61 9.30 25.08
N TYR A 114 -32.11 8.73 23.98
CA TYR A 114 -33.52 8.81 23.62
C TYR A 114 -34.41 8.04 24.60
N GLU A 115 -33.99 6.84 25.02
CA GLU A 115 -34.68 6.03 26.03
C GLU A 115 -34.74 6.73 27.40
N LYS A 116 -33.69 7.50 27.74
CA LYS A 116 -33.62 8.33 28.95
C LYS A 116 -34.48 9.61 28.86
N GLY A 117 -35.10 9.89 27.71
CA GLY A 117 -35.91 11.08 27.46
C GLY A 117 -35.10 12.33 27.09
N ASP A 118 -33.78 12.22 26.93
CA ASP A 118 -32.92 13.32 26.49
C ASP A 118 -32.83 13.35 24.96
N HIS A 119 -33.84 13.98 24.36
CA HIS A 119 -33.95 14.08 22.91
C HIS A 119 -32.87 14.97 22.28
N GLU A 120 -32.32 15.94 23.01
CA GLU A 120 -31.28 16.84 22.50
C GLU A 120 -29.95 16.12 22.39
N ALA A 121 -29.56 15.40 23.44
CA ALA A 121 -28.38 14.54 23.42
C ALA A 121 -28.53 13.41 22.37
N ALA A 122 -29.72 12.81 22.26
CA ALA A 122 -29.99 11.77 21.26
C ALA A 122 -29.78 12.29 19.83
N LEU A 123 -30.29 13.49 19.52
CA LEU A 123 -30.16 14.08 18.18
C LEU A 123 -28.71 14.47 17.90
N SER A 124 -28.00 15.04 18.88
CA SER A 124 -26.57 15.37 18.78
C SER A 124 -25.73 14.13 18.49
N ASN A 125 -25.92 13.06 19.25
CA ASN A 125 -25.21 11.78 19.05
C ASN A 125 -25.52 11.16 17.68
N ALA A 126 -26.78 11.18 17.23
CA ALA A 126 -27.16 10.69 15.89
C ALA A 126 -26.52 11.51 14.75
N LEU A 127 -26.36 12.82 14.93
CA LEU A 127 -25.66 13.68 13.97
C LEU A 127 -24.16 13.36 13.94
N ASN A 128 -23.52 13.32 15.11
CA ASN A 128 -22.09 13.06 15.24
C ASN A 128 -21.73 11.66 14.74
N ALA A 129 -22.64 10.69 14.86
CA ALA A 129 -22.43 9.35 14.31
C ALA A 129 -22.10 9.38 12.81
N TYR A 130 -22.73 10.28 12.05
CA TYR A 130 -22.45 10.47 10.63
C TYR A 130 -21.18 11.30 10.40
N LEU A 131 -21.04 12.45 11.07
CA LEU A 131 -19.94 13.39 10.85
C LEU A 131 -18.58 12.85 11.33
N GLU A 132 -18.53 12.23 12.50
CA GLU A 132 -17.29 11.69 13.05
C GLU A 132 -16.97 10.30 12.48
N GLY A 133 -18.00 9.55 12.09
CA GLY A 133 -17.85 8.16 11.69
C GLY A 133 -17.81 7.91 10.17
N ILE A 134 -18.71 8.53 9.41
CA ILE A 134 -18.92 8.25 7.98
C ILE A 134 -18.25 9.30 7.09
N GLU A 135 -18.43 10.59 7.37
CA GLU A 135 -17.86 11.69 6.56
C GLU A 135 -16.35 11.53 6.25
N PRO A 136 -15.47 11.13 7.22
CA PRO A 136 -14.04 11.01 6.96
C PRO A 136 -13.68 9.94 5.92
N ILE A 137 -14.54 8.92 5.77
CA ILE A 137 -14.36 7.78 4.85
C ILE A 137 -15.34 7.81 3.67
N GLU A 138 -16.26 8.76 3.62
CA GLU A 138 -17.34 8.84 2.64
C GLU A 138 -16.81 8.87 1.21
N LYS A 139 -15.84 9.74 0.91
CA LYS A 139 -15.21 9.83 -0.42
C LYS A 139 -14.55 8.52 -0.83
N ARG A 140 -13.97 7.79 0.13
CA ARG A 140 -13.29 6.52 -0.10
C ARG A 140 -14.30 5.39 -0.36
N LEU A 141 -15.41 5.38 0.38
CA LEU A 141 -16.52 4.46 0.16
C LEU A 141 -17.20 4.74 -1.20
N ALA A 142 -17.46 6.01 -1.52
CA ALA A 142 -18.11 6.43 -2.77
C ALA A 142 -17.28 6.08 -4.02
N ALA A 143 -15.95 6.16 -3.92
CA ALA A 143 -15.06 5.74 -5.01
C ALA A 143 -15.12 4.25 -5.31
N SER A 144 -15.55 3.43 -4.34
CA SER A 144 -15.65 1.97 -4.48
C SER A 144 -17.07 1.50 -4.81
N ASP A 145 -18.06 1.99 -4.07
CA ASP A 145 -19.49 1.77 -4.34
C ASP A 145 -20.33 2.94 -3.80
N ALA A 146 -20.77 3.82 -4.70
CA ALA A 146 -21.62 4.96 -4.38
C ALA A 146 -22.98 4.56 -3.75
N LYS A 147 -23.46 3.33 -3.95
CA LYS A 147 -24.73 2.85 -3.36
C LYS A 147 -24.61 2.64 -1.85
N ILE A 148 -23.43 2.27 -1.36
CA ILE A 148 -23.18 2.11 0.09
C ILE A 148 -23.35 3.46 0.78
N VAL A 149 -22.77 4.53 0.23
CA VAL A 149 -22.89 5.89 0.79
C VAL A 149 -24.34 6.35 0.79
N GLY A 150 -25.06 6.18 -0.32
CA GLY A 150 -26.48 6.55 -0.39
C GLY A 150 -27.36 5.80 0.62
N ASN A 151 -27.07 4.51 0.88
CA ASN A 151 -27.79 3.73 1.89
C ASN A 151 -27.47 4.17 3.32
N LEU A 152 -26.21 4.51 3.60
CA LEU A 152 -25.78 5.05 4.89
C LEU A 152 -26.44 6.39 5.18
N GLU A 153 -26.37 7.34 4.23
CA GLU A 153 -27.00 8.65 4.37
C GLU A 153 -28.50 8.51 4.66
N LYS A 154 -29.20 7.69 3.88
CA LYS A 154 -30.64 7.44 4.06
C LYS A 154 -30.96 6.88 5.44
N SER A 155 -30.19 5.90 5.93
CA SER A 155 -30.45 5.23 7.20
C SER A 155 -30.14 6.13 8.39
N PHE A 156 -29.03 6.87 8.36
CA PHE A 156 -28.66 7.82 9.41
C PHE A 156 -29.61 9.03 9.45
N MET A 157 -30.09 9.50 8.29
CA MET A 157 -31.15 10.50 8.23
C MET A 157 -32.47 10.00 8.82
N ALA A 158 -32.82 8.72 8.61
CA ALA A 158 -34.04 8.13 9.17
C ALA A 158 -34.02 8.13 10.71
N VAL A 159 -32.89 7.78 11.32
CA VAL A 159 -32.69 7.87 12.79
C VAL A 159 -32.90 9.29 13.29
N ARG A 160 -32.25 10.28 12.67
CA ARG A 160 -32.41 11.68 13.08
C ARG A 160 -33.85 12.18 12.93
N THR A 161 -34.53 11.73 11.89
CA THR A 161 -35.92 12.14 11.60
C THR A 161 -36.88 11.53 12.61
N SER A 162 -36.74 10.26 12.98
CA SER A 162 -37.60 9.62 13.98
C SER A 162 -37.42 10.24 15.37
N ILE A 163 -36.17 10.54 15.77
CA ILE A 163 -35.86 11.28 17.01
C ILE A 163 -36.50 12.67 17.00
N LYS A 164 -36.35 13.42 15.90
CA LYS A 164 -36.91 14.78 15.77
C LYS A 164 -38.43 14.79 15.81
N ARG A 165 -39.07 13.75 15.27
CA ARG A 165 -40.54 13.57 15.30
C ARG A 165 -41.05 13.04 16.63
N LYS A 166 -40.17 12.70 17.57
CA LYS A 166 -40.50 12.12 18.86
C LYS A 166 -41.35 10.85 18.71
N GLU A 167 -40.97 10.00 17.76
CA GLU A 167 -41.64 8.72 17.53
C GLU A 167 -41.44 7.77 18.72
N ASP A 168 -42.21 6.70 18.80
CA ASP A 168 -42.09 5.70 19.87
C ASP A 168 -40.66 5.15 19.94
N VAL A 169 -40.17 4.86 21.16
CA VAL A 169 -38.84 4.28 21.40
C VAL A 169 -38.62 3.04 20.55
N ALA A 170 -39.64 2.19 20.39
CA ALA A 170 -39.55 0.99 19.54
C ALA A 170 -39.28 1.34 18.07
N VAL A 171 -39.83 2.44 17.57
CA VAL A 171 -39.61 2.90 16.19
C VAL A 171 -38.22 3.49 16.02
N VAL A 172 -37.74 4.26 17.00
CA VAL A 172 -36.37 4.80 16.98
C VAL A 172 -35.35 3.69 17.05
N GLN A 173 -35.56 2.69 17.92
CA GLN A 173 -34.71 1.50 18.02
C GLN A 173 -34.61 0.76 16.68
N LEU A 174 -35.75 0.51 16.00
CA LEU A 174 -35.75 -0.10 14.67
C LEU A 174 -34.93 0.70 13.65
N LYS A 175 -34.99 2.04 13.69
CA LYS A 175 -34.18 2.89 12.79
C LYS A 175 -32.71 2.86 13.11
N VAL A 176 -32.35 2.79 14.40
CA VAL A 176 -30.95 2.63 14.83
C VAL A 176 -30.42 1.27 14.39
N ASP A 177 -31.20 0.20 14.53
CA ASP A 177 -30.83 -1.14 14.08
C ASP A 177 -30.66 -1.20 12.55
N GLU A 178 -31.57 -0.58 11.78
CA GLU A 178 -31.42 -0.43 10.32
C GLU A 178 -30.11 0.30 9.95
N ALA A 179 -29.76 1.37 10.66
CA ALA A 179 -28.52 2.10 10.45
C ALA A 179 -27.27 1.29 10.83
N LEU A 180 -27.33 0.50 11.90
CA LEU A 180 -26.25 -0.41 12.30
C LEU A 180 -26.03 -1.53 11.27
N ILE A 181 -27.11 -2.08 10.69
CA ILE A 181 -27.03 -3.06 9.60
C ILE A 181 -26.42 -2.42 8.35
N ALA A 182 -26.80 -1.18 8.03
CA ALA A 182 -26.26 -0.45 6.88
C ALA A 182 -24.73 -0.21 6.96
N LEU A 183 -24.14 -0.25 8.15
CA LEU A 183 -22.68 -0.19 8.33
C LEU A 183 -21.96 -1.46 7.87
N GLY A 184 -22.64 -2.62 7.84
CA GLY A 184 -22.03 -3.92 7.50
C GLY A 184 -21.27 -3.93 6.18
N PRO A 185 -21.90 -3.53 5.05
CA PRO A 185 -21.22 -3.45 3.75
C PRO A 185 -20.01 -2.51 3.74
N ALA A 186 -20.06 -1.40 4.50
CA ALA A 186 -18.93 -0.48 4.60
C ALA A 186 -17.76 -1.08 5.41
N VAL A 187 -18.06 -1.87 6.46
CA VAL A 187 -17.04 -2.61 7.22
C VAL A 187 -16.37 -3.66 6.34
N GLU A 188 -17.15 -4.44 5.60
CA GLU A 188 -16.65 -5.50 4.72
C GLU A 188 -15.76 -4.93 3.61
N LEU A 189 -16.21 -3.85 2.96
CA LEU A 189 -15.45 -3.19 1.90
C LEU A 189 -14.12 -2.58 2.39
N LEU A 190 -14.11 -1.96 3.58
CA LEU A 190 -12.87 -1.42 4.15
C LEU A 190 -11.92 -2.52 4.63
N ASP A 191 -12.43 -3.63 5.16
CA ASP A 191 -11.63 -4.79 5.56
C ASP A 191 -11.01 -5.51 4.34
N GLU A 192 -11.75 -5.60 3.22
CA GLU A 192 -11.21 -6.07 1.95
C GLU A 192 -10.09 -5.15 1.42
N GLN A 193 -10.21 -3.83 1.57
CA GLN A 193 -9.17 -2.89 1.18
C GLN A 193 -7.91 -2.97 2.07
N GLU A 194 -8.04 -3.19 3.37
CA GLU A 194 -6.87 -3.40 4.25
C GLU A 194 -6.17 -4.73 3.95
N LYS A 195 -6.93 -5.79 3.63
CA LYS A 195 -6.37 -7.03 3.08
C LYS A 195 -5.68 -6.79 1.72
N GLY A 196 -6.23 -5.88 0.91
CA GLY A 196 -5.60 -5.37 -0.32
C GLY A 196 -4.25 -4.70 -0.06
N LEU A 197 -4.10 -3.92 1.01
CA LEU A 197 -2.82 -3.29 1.37
C LEU A 197 -1.74 -4.31 1.70
N LEU A 198 -2.03 -5.29 2.57
CA LEU A 198 -1.05 -6.31 2.95
C LEU A 198 -0.68 -7.19 1.74
N PHE A 199 -1.65 -7.53 0.92
CA PHE A 199 -1.40 -8.31 -0.29
C PHE A 199 -0.59 -7.55 -1.33
N THR A 200 -0.93 -6.29 -1.61
CA THR A 200 -0.18 -5.45 -2.57
C THR A 200 1.24 -5.21 -2.08
N THR A 201 1.43 -5.01 -0.76
CA THR A 201 2.74 -4.97 -0.12
C THR A 201 3.50 -6.28 -0.34
N PHE A 202 2.87 -7.42 -0.07
CA PHE A 202 3.49 -8.74 -0.21
C PHE A 202 3.86 -9.06 -1.66
N ILE A 203 2.97 -8.79 -2.63
CA ILE A 203 3.23 -9.03 -4.05
C ILE A 203 4.32 -8.10 -4.56
N SER A 204 4.23 -6.80 -4.28
CA SER A 204 5.26 -5.83 -4.68
C SER A 204 6.62 -6.20 -4.08
N ALA A 205 6.63 -6.59 -2.80
CA ALA A 205 7.84 -7.04 -2.14
C ALA A 205 8.39 -8.35 -2.75
N SER A 206 7.53 -9.34 -2.99
CA SER A 206 7.93 -10.63 -3.56
C SER A 206 8.53 -10.49 -4.95
N ILE A 207 8.00 -9.59 -5.77
CA ILE A 207 8.54 -9.26 -7.09
C ILE A 207 9.90 -8.59 -6.92
N LEU A 208 9.98 -7.48 -6.19
CA LEU A 208 11.26 -6.76 -6.04
C LEU A 208 12.36 -7.58 -5.35
N VAL A 209 12.01 -8.45 -4.40
CA VAL A 209 12.98 -9.34 -3.76
C VAL A 209 13.56 -10.30 -4.79
N ARG A 210 12.74 -10.88 -5.65
CA ARG A 210 13.21 -11.80 -6.70
C ARG A 210 14.11 -11.05 -7.68
N GLU A 211 13.66 -9.94 -8.22
CA GLU A 211 14.33 -9.20 -9.29
C GLU A 211 15.65 -8.61 -8.76
N GLY A 212 15.64 -8.11 -7.53
CA GLY A 212 16.84 -7.65 -6.82
C GLY A 212 17.85 -8.78 -6.55
N LEU A 213 17.39 -9.97 -6.16
CA LEU A 213 18.26 -11.13 -5.94
C LEU A 213 18.83 -11.68 -7.25
N GLU A 214 18.04 -11.73 -8.33
CA GLU A 214 18.51 -12.17 -9.65
C GLU A 214 19.59 -11.23 -10.18
N ALA A 215 19.36 -9.90 -10.12
CA ALA A 215 20.35 -8.90 -10.47
C ALA A 215 21.63 -9.06 -9.61
N PHE A 216 21.49 -9.22 -8.29
CA PHE A 216 22.61 -9.43 -7.38
C PHE A 216 23.42 -10.69 -7.73
N LEU A 217 22.75 -11.82 -7.97
CA LEU A 217 23.38 -13.10 -8.30
C LEU A 217 24.14 -13.05 -9.63
N ILE A 218 23.64 -12.30 -10.62
CA ILE A 218 24.36 -12.10 -11.87
C ILE A 218 25.61 -11.25 -11.65
N ILE A 219 25.48 -10.11 -10.96
CA ILE A 219 26.61 -9.21 -10.69
C ILE A 219 27.71 -9.89 -9.87
N ILE A 220 27.36 -10.62 -8.82
CA ILE A 220 28.36 -11.34 -8.01
C ILE A 220 29.05 -12.46 -8.82
N SER A 221 28.33 -13.12 -9.72
CA SER A 221 28.92 -14.12 -10.63
C SER A 221 29.93 -13.49 -11.58
N ILE A 222 29.59 -12.34 -12.17
CA ILE A 222 30.49 -11.56 -13.03
C ILE A 222 31.73 -11.12 -12.26
N ILE A 223 31.55 -10.58 -11.05
CA ILE A 223 32.65 -10.15 -10.18
C ILE A 223 33.53 -11.35 -9.78
N ALA A 224 32.95 -12.51 -9.50
CA ALA A 224 33.70 -13.73 -9.16
C ALA A 224 34.57 -14.20 -10.34
N ILE A 225 34.05 -14.17 -11.57
CA ILE A 225 34.82 -14.47 -12.78
C ILE A 225 35.96 -13.45 -12.95
N LEU A 226 35.68 -12.15 -12.84
CA LEU A 226 36.72 -11.11 -12.96
C LEU A 226 37.81 -11.21 -11.88
N LYS A 227 37.43 -11.58 -10.65
CA LYS A 227 38.40 -11.85 -9.58
C LYS A 227 39.27 -13.05 -9.90
N SER A 228 38.71 -14.12 -10.45
CA SER A 228 39.49 -15.30 -10.88
C SER A 228 40.47 -15.00 -12.01
N MET A 229 40.21 -13.95 -12.80
CA MET A 229 41.09 -13.45 -13.86
C MET A 229 42.08 -12.37 -13.38
N GLU A 230 42.16 -12.09 -12.07
CA GLU A 230 42.97 -11.02 -11.46
C GLU A 230 42.71 -9.60 -12.01
N ALA A 231 41.60 -9.39 -12.72
CA ALA A 231 41.26 -8.14 -13.40
C ALA A 231 40.61 -7.11 -12.45
N LYS A 232 41.35 -6.65 -11.43
CA LYS A 232 40.81 -5.74 -10.39
C LYS A 232 40.24 -4.43 -10.95
N LYS A 233 40.86 -3.86 -12.00
CA LYS A 233 40.39 -2.62 -12.64
C LYS A 233 39.02 -2.78 -13.31
N ALA A 234 38.70 -3.97 -13.83
CA ALA A 234 37.44 -4.27 -14.51
C ALA A 234 36.23 -4.26 -13.55
N VAL A 235 36.44 -4.62 -12.28
CA VAL A 235 35.38 -4.66 -11.26
C VAL A 235 34.75 -3.28 -11.03
N ILE A 236 35.54 -2.21 -11.07
CA ILE A 236 35.05 -0.83 -10.89
C ILE A 236 34.03 -0.46 -11.98
N TRP A 237 34.28 -0.88 -13.22
CA TRP A 237 33.38 -0.63 -14.34
C TRP A 237 32.08 -1.43 -14.26
N ILE A 238 32.12 -2.65 -13.71
CA ILE A 238 30.91 -3.39 -13.38
C ILE A 238 30.07 -2.63 -12.36
N HIS A 239 30.70 -2.07 -11.31
CA HIS A 239 30.01 -1.24 -10.32
C HIS A 239 29.37 0.01 -10.92
N ALA A 240 30.10 0.73 -11.77
CA ALA A 240 29.56 1.89 -12.47
C ALA A 240 28.33 1.51 -13.33
N GLY A 241 28.38 0.38 -14.03
CA GLY A 241 27.31 -0.09 -14.89
C GLY A 241 26.00 -0.38 -14.14
N TRP A 242 26.03 -1.16 -13.07
CA TRP A 242 24.79 -1.51 -12.35
C TRP A 242 24.25 -0.34 -11.52
N ILE A 243 25.11 0.51 -10.96
CA ILE A 243 24.66 1.71 -10.23
C ILE A 243 23.92 2.64 -11.19
N LEU A 244 24.48 2.86 -12.40
CA LEU A 244 23.82 3.66 -13.42
C LEU A 244 22.47 3.04 -13.84
N ALA A 245 22.40 1.71 -13.97
CA ALA A 245 21.16 1.02 -14.30
C ALA A 245 20.07 1.25 -13.24
N LEU A 246 20.41 1.20 -11.95
CA LEU A 246 19.45 1.47 -10.88
C LEU A 246 18.99 2.94 -10.88
N LEU A 247 19.89 3.89 -11.12
CA LEU A 247 19.53 5.31 -11.21
C LEU A 247 18.58 5.59 -12.39
N VAL A 248 18.85 5.00 -13.55
CA VAL A 248 17.99 5.13 -14.75
C VAL A 248 16.68 4.37 -14.56
N GLY A 249 16.70 3.20 -13.92
CA GLY A 249 15.48 2.46 -13.59
C GLY A 249 14.58 3.23 -12.61
N ALA A 250 15.17 3.83 -11.58
CA ALA A 250 14.45 4.65 -10.60
C ALA A 250 13.90 5.94 -11.22
N SER A 251 14.63 6.57 -12.15
CA SER A 251 14.12 7.77 -12.84
C SER A 251 12.89 7.46 -13.71
N GLY A 252 12.76 6.23 -14.21
CA GLY A 252 11.57 5.77 -14.93
C GLY A 252 10.25 5.95 -14.17
N PHE A 253 10.26 5.85 -12.84
CA PHE A 253 9.07 6.09 -12.01
C PHE A 253 8.60 7.55 -12.07
N PHE A 254 9.51 8.52 -12.15
CA PHE A 254 9.15 9.94 -12.25
C PHE A 254 8.55 10.30 -13.61
N PHE A 255 8.85 9.54 -14.66
CA PHE A 255 8.24 9.73 -15.98
C PHE A 255 6.84 9.10 -16.08
N MET A 256 6.45 8.26 -15.12
CA MET A 256 5.14 7.59 -15.11
C MET A 256 3.99 8.58 -14.84
N ASP A 257 4.21 9.57 -13.98
CA ASP A 257 3.23 10.64 -13.69
C ASP A 257 2.97 11.53 -14.93
N LEU A 258 3.94 11.65 -15.85
CA LEU A 258 3.75 12.37 -17.12
C LEU A 258 2.81 11.63 -18.08
N LEU A 259 2.79 10.30 -18.04
CA LEU A 259 1.88 9.47 -18.84
C LEU A 259 0.44 9.49 -18.31
N MET A 260 0.24 9.76 -17.01
CA MET A 260 -1.08 9.81 -16.36
C MET A 260 -1.93 11.05 -16.71
N GLN A 261 -1.40 12.02 -17.48
CA GLN A 261 -2.15 13.21 -17.90
C GLN A 261 -3.06 12.98 -19.12
N TRP A 262 -3.19 11.74 -19.60
CA TRP A 262 -4.02 11.40 -20.76
C TRP A 262 -5.48 11.13 -20.37
N ASP A 263 -6.41 11.44 -21.28
CA ASP A 263 -7.87 11.27 -21.11
C ASP A 263 -8.26 9.89 -20.54
N THR A 264 -9.26 9.85 -19.65
CA THR A 264 -9.69 8.65 -18.90
C THR A 264 -9.96 7.43 -19.78
N SER A 265 -10.57 7.60 -20.96
CA SER A 265 -10.81 6.49 -21.89
C SER A 265 -9.52 5.94 -22.53
N SER A 266 -8.55 6.81 -22.81
CA SER A 266 -7.23 6.42 -23.32
C SER A 266 -6.38 5.72 -22.24
N ARG A 267 -6.65 6.04 -20.97
CA ARG A 267 -5.97 5.47 -19.81
C ARG A 267 -6.34 4.01 -19.58
N GLU A 268 -7.63 3.66 -19.67
CA GLU A 268 -8.10 2.26 -19.53
C GLU A 268 -7.57 1.35 -20.65
N LEU A 269 -7.50 1.87 -21.88
CA LEU A 269 -6.89 1.17 -23.03
C LEU A 269 -5.40 0.91 -22.83
N MET A 270 -4.67 1.93 -22.35
CA MET A 270 -3.25 1.85 -22.06
C MET A 270 -2.99 0.86 -20.93
N GLU A 271 -3.82 0.86 -19.89
CA GLU A 271 -3.77 -0.06 -18.75
C GLU A 271 -3.91 -1.51 -19.20
N GLY A 272 -4.96 -1.85 -19.94
CA GLY A 272 -5.19 -3.21 -20.42
C GLY A 272 -4.07 -3.69 -21.35
N SER A 273 -3.62 -2.82 -22.25
CA SER A 273 -2.54 -3.12 -23.20
C SER A 273 -1.20 -3.36 -22.51
N LEU A 274 -0.82 -2.50 -21.57
CA LEU A 274 0.43 -2.61 -20.82
C LEU A 274 0.43 -3.85 -19.92
N THR A 275 -0.71 -4.15 -19.30
CA THR A 275 -0.87 -5.32 -18.42
C THR A 275 -0.81 -6.64 -19.20
N LEU A 276 -1.42 -6.70 -20.38
CA LEU A 276 -1.29 -7.86 -21.27
C LEU A 276 0.13 -8.01 -21.82
N PHE A 277 0.77 -6.90 -22.18
CA PHE A 277 2.17 -6.91 -22.61
C PHE A 277 3.08 -7.44 -21.51
N ALA A 278 2.89 -6.99 -20.26
CA ALA A 278 3.61 -7.51 -19.09
C ALA A 278 3.39 -9.02 -18.89
N SER A 279 2.16 -9.50 -19.04
CA SER A 279 1.84 -10.94 -18.98
C SER A 279 2.60 -11.74 -20.06
N ALA A 280 2.64 -11.25 -21.30
CA ALA A 280 3.38 -11.90 -22.38
C ALA A 280 4.90 -11.94 -22.12
N VAL A 281 5.46 -10.83 -21.61
CA VAL A 281 6.87 -10.75 -21.20
C VAL A 281 7.18 -11.76 -20.09
N LEU A 282 6.32 -11.91 -19.09
CA LEU A 282 6.48 -12.93 -18.03
C LEU A 282 6.49 -14.35 -18.58
N VAL A 283 5.58 -14.69 -19.49
CA VAL A 283 5.56 -16.03 -20.10
C VAL A 283 6.86 -16.30 -20.85
N PHE A 284 7.34 -15.30 -21.61
CA PHE A 284 8.60 -15.40 -22.34
C PHE A 284 9.81 -15.55 -21.41
N MET A 285 9.91 -14.72 -20.37
CA MET A 285 11.04 -14.75 -19.42
C MET A 285 11.00 -15.97 -18.50
N GLY A 286 9.82 -16.38 -18.04
CA GLY A 286 9.63 -17.61 -17.28
C GLY A 286 10.06 -18.84 -18.08
N PHE A 287 9.73 -18.88 -19.37
CA PHE A 287 10.24 -19.92 -20.26
C PHE A 287 11.77 -19.83 -20.45
N TRP A 288 12.31 -18.62 -20.65
CA TRP A 288 13.75 -18.43 -20.80
C TRP A 288 14.53 -18.96 -19.60
N LEU A 289 14.10 -18.61 -18.38
CA LEU A 289 14.70 -19.05 -17.12
C LEU A 289 14.63 -20.56 -16.95
N HIS A 290 13.48 -21.17 -17.28
CA HIS A 290 13.28 -22.62 -17.19
C HIS A 290 14.12 -23.40 -18.24
N SER A 291 14.21 -22.88 -19.47
CA SER A 291 14.96 -23.49 -20.58
C SER A 291 16.48 -23.47 -20.37
N LYS A 292 16.99 -22.59 -19.47
CA LYS A 292 18.42 -22.40 -19.18
C LYS A 292 18.85 -22.98 -17.83
N THR A 293 18.09 -23.91 -17.26
CA THR A 293 18.47 -24.70 -16.07
C THR A 293 19.79 -25.47 -16.22
N GLU A 294 20.42 -25.47 -17.40
CA GLU A 294 21.86 -25.73 -17.57
C GLU A 294 22.72 -24.51 -17.25
N ILE A 295 22.90 -24.25 -15.95
CA ILE A 295 23.82 -23.24 -15.37
C ILE A 295 25.21 -23.24 -16.06
N GLY A 296 25.66 -24.40 -16.55
CA GLY A 296 26.94 -24.55 -17.27
C GLY A 296 27.03 -23.81 -18.61
N LYS A 297 25.97 -23.76 -19.42
CA LYS A 297 25.99 -23.10 -20.74
C LYS A 297 26.00 -21.58 -20.62
N TRP A 298 25.23 -21.04 -19.68
CA TRP A 298 25.23 -19.61 -19.38
C TRP A 298 26.57 -19.15 -18.81
N ARG A 299 27.12 -19.88 -17.82
CA ARG A 299 28.43 -19.58 -17.26
C ARG A 299 29.52 -19.55 -18.33
N LYS A 300 29.56 -20.54 -19.22
CA LYS A 300 30.55 -20.61 -20.31
C LYS A 300 30.40 -19.46 -21.32
N PHE A 301 29.17 -19.07 -21.66
CA PHE A 301 28.91 -17.92 -22.53
C PHE A 301 29.38 -16.60 -21.90
N VAL A 302 29.04 -16.38 -20.63
CA VAL A 302 29.41 -15.18 -19.87
C VAL A 302 30.93 -15.12 -19.68
N GLU A 303 31.57 -16.24 -19.35
CA GLU A 303 33.02 -16.35 -19.21
C GLU A 303 33.74 -15.97 -20.53
N VAL A 304 33.35 -16.56 -21.66
CA VAL A 304 33.93 -16.22 -22.98
C VAL A 304 33.75 -14.73 -23.31
N ARG A 305 32.57 -14.16 -23.05
CA ARG A 305 32.29 -12.76 -23.37
C ARG A 305 33.06 -11.80 -22.47
N ILE A 306 33.11 -12.06 -21.16
CA ILE A 306 33.90 -11.28 -20.20
C ILE A 306 35.37 -11.37 -20.54
N SER A 307 35.89 -12.58 -20.79
CA SER A 307 37.31 -12.77 -21.12
C SER A 307 37.70 -12.03 -22.40
N SER A 308 36.84 -12.02 -23.42
CA SER A 308 37.06 -11.22 -24.63
C SER A 308 37.13 -9.71 -24.35
N LEU A 309 36.24 -9.18 -23.52
CA LEU A 309 36.19 -7.76 -23.17
C LEU A 309 37.38 -7.33 -22.30
N VAL A 310 37.80 -8.18 -21.36
CA VAL A 310 38.98 -7.96 -20.53
C VAL A 310 40.25 -8.00 -21.37
N ASN A 311 40.41 -9.00 -22.25
CA ASN A 311 41.59 -9.14 -23.11
C ASN A 311 41.69 -8.01 -24.15
N GLY A 312 40.55 -7.47 -24.61
CA GLY A 312 40.51 -6.29 -25.48
C GLY A 312 40.63 -4.95 -24.76
N ASN A 313 40.86 -4.93 -23.43
CA ASN A 313 40.88 -3.74 -22.58
C ASN A 313 39.62 -2.84 -22.72
N ASN A 314 38.47 -3.41 -23.09
CA ASN A 314 37.24 -2.67 -23.34
C ASN A 314 36.42 -2.52 -22.05
N MET A 315 36.89 -1.63 -21.18
CA MET A 315 36.29 -1.39 -19.86
C MET A 315 34.87 -0.79 -19.95
N LEU A 316 34.60 0.05 -20.96
CA LEU A 316 33.26 0.57 -21.25
C LEU A 316 32.30 -0.56 -21.63
N GLY A 317 32.76 -1.55 -22.41
CA GLY A 317 31.97 -2.73 -22.76
C GLY A 317 31.55 -3.54 -21.53
N LEU A 318 32.39 -3.60 -20.49
CA LEU A 318 32.05 -4.26 -19.22
C LEU A 318 31.00 -3.46 -18.43
N ALA A 319 31.16 -2.14 -18.34
CA ALA A 319 30.15 -1.28 -17.72
C ALA A 319 28.81 -1.36 -18.43
N LEU A 320 28.80 -1.31 -19.77
CA LEU A 320 27.60 -1.45 -20.58
C LEU A 320 26.95 -2.82 -20.41
N PHE A 321 27.75 -3.89 -20.34
CA PHE A 321 27.24 -5.23 -20.08
C PHE A 321 26.55 -5.33 -18.72
N SER A 322 27.21 -4.84 -17.66
CA SER A 322 26.64 -4.76 -16.30
C SER A 322 25.36 -3.92 -16.29
N PHE A 323 25.38 -2.77 -16.97
CA PHE A 323 24.22 -1.88 -17.13
C PHE A 323 23.04 -2.62 -17.77
N ILE A 324 23.22 -3.21 -18.96
CA ILE A 324 22.12 -3.87 -19.70
C ILE A 324 21.49 -4.99 -18.87
N VAL A 325 22.33 -5.78 -18.21
CA VAL A 325 21.87 -6.90 -17.37
C VAL A 325 20.99 -6.41 -16.23
N VAL A 326 21.42 -5.40 -15.48
CA VAL A 326 20.66 -4.90 -14.32
C VAL A 326 19.51 -4.00 -14.73
N PHE A 327 19.67 -3.22 -15.79
CA PHE A 327 18.63 -2.36 -16.35
C PHE A 327 17.43 -3.17 -16.81
N ARG A 328 17.64 -4.36 -17.39
CA ARG A 328 16.56 -5.27 -17.75
C ARG A 328 15.72 -5.67 -16.52
N GLU A 329 16.36 -6.09 -15.44
CA GLU A 329 15.66 -6.49 -14.20
C GLU A 329 14.93 -5.29 -13.55
N ALA A 330 15.54 -4.11 -13.59
CA ALA A 330 14.92 -2.88 -13.10
C ALA A 330 13.72 -2.44 -13.95
N PHE A 331 13.82 -2.56 -15.29
CA PHE A 331 12.74 -2.25 -16.22
C PHE A 331 11.56 -3.21 -16.06
N GLU A 332 11.83 -4.51 -15.92
CA GLU A 332 10.80 -5.52 -15.60
C GLU A 332 10.11 -5.19 -14.28
N SER A 333 10.86 -4.83 -13.24
CA SER A 333 10.31 -4.41 -11.94
C SER A 333 9.37 -3.20 -12.04
N VAL A 334 9.75 -2.18 -12.82
CA VAL A 334 8.93 -0.98 -13.04
C VAL A 334 7.62 -1.34 -13.73
N ILE A 335 7.66 -2.19 -14.77
CA ILE A 335 6.45 -2.65 -15.47
C ILE A 335 5.52 -3.42 -14.53
N PHE A 336 6.05 -4.29 -13.67
CA PHE A 336 5.23 -5.04 -12.73
C PHE A 336 4.57 -4.14 -11.69
N ILE A 337 5.35 -3.25 -11.08
CA ILE A 337 4.81 -2.30 -10.11
C ILE A 337 3.77 -1.40 -10.76
N SER A 338 4.03 -0.95 -11.99
CA SER A 338 3.06 -0.18 -12.77
C SER A 338 1.76 -0.96 -12.92
N SER A 339 1.80 -2.22 -13.35
CA SER A 339 0.58 -3.04 -13.53
C SER A 339 -0.23 -3.22 -12.25
N ILE A 340 0.41 -3.19 -11.08
CA ILE A 340 -0.27 -3.26 -9.78
C ILE A 340 -0.89 -1.90 -9.41
N SER A 341 -0.23 -0.80 -9.78
CA SER A 341 -0.68 0.56 -9.45
C SER A 341 -1.88 1.05 -10.26
N VAL A 342 -2.16 0.45 -11.42
CA VAL A 342 -3.23 0.93 -12.30
C VAL A 342 -4.63 0.46 -11.86
N ASP A 343 -4.72 -0.62 -11.06
CA ASP A 343 -5.96 -1.01 -10.37
C ASP A 343 -6.41 0.14 -9.45
N SER A 344 -7.36 0.93 -9.95
CA SER A 344 -7.76 2.28 -9.52
C SER A 344 -8.29 2.42 -8.08
N SER A 345 -8.38 1.31 -7.34
CA SER A 345 -8.83 1.24 -5.95
C SER A 345 -7.70 1.15 -4.91
N THR A 346 -6.44 1.10 -5.33
CA THR A 346 -5.33 0.68 -4.45
C THR A 346 -4.60 1.86 -3.82
N ASP A 347 -4.55 1.93 -2.49
CA ASP A 347 -3.71 2.88 -1.76
C ASP A 347 -2.23 2.63 -2.11
N ASN A 348 -1.58 3.57 -2.80
CA ASN A 348 -0.17 3.50 -3.23
C ASN A 348 0.81 3.23 -2.07
N ARG A 349 0.37 3.40 -0.82
CA ARG A 349 1.15 3.02 0.38
C ARG A 349 1.60 1.57 0.38
N GLY A 350 0.81 0.63 -0.14
CA GLY A 350 1.16 -0.79 -0.15
C GLY A 350 2.39 -1.05 -1.03
N ILE A 351 2.45 -0.40 -2.19
CA ILE A 351 3.58 -0.48 -3.11
C ILE A 351 4.86 0.05 -2.46
N TRP A 352 4.81 1.25 -1.85
CA TRP A 352 5.97 1.85 -1.20
C TRP A 352 6.47 1.06 0.00
N LEU A 353 5.57 0.52 0.82
CA LEU A 353 5.93 -0.41 1.90
C LEU A 353 6.59 -1.67 1.33
N GLY A 354 6.05 -2.20 0.22
CA GLY A 354 6.62 -3.35 -0.47
C GLY A 354 8.04 -3.10 -0.98
N VAL A 355 8.28 -1.92 -1.58
CA VAL A 355 9.61 -1.47 -2.03
C VAL A 355 10.59 -1.40 -0.87
N LEU A 356 10.20 -0.79 0.25
CA LEU A 356 11.06 -0.64 1.43
C LEU A 356 11.41 -2.01 2.04
N ILE A 357 10.41 -2.87 2.23
CA ILE A 357 10.59 -4.23 2.76
C ILE A 357 11.47 -5.06 1.83
N ALA A 358 11.23 -4.99 0.51
CA ALA A 358 12.06 -5.70 -0.46
C ALA A 358 13.51 -5.20 -0.44
N GLY A 359 13.73 -3.89 -0.40
CA GLY A 359 15.07 -3.32 -0.31
C GLY A 359 15.82 -3.82 0.93
N ALA A 360 15.15 -3.86 2.09
CA ALA A 360 15.73 -4.39 3.33
C ALA A 360 16.06 -5.90 3.23
N ILE A 361 15.14 -6.70 2.67
CA ILE A 361 15.32 -8.14 2.48
C ILE A 361 16.46 -8.42 1.50
N VAL A 362 16.49 -7.76 0.33
CA VAL A 362 17.54 -7.92 -0.68
C VAL A 362 18.89 -7.52 -0.10
N ALA A 363 18.98 -6.42 0.65
CA ALA A 363 20.22 -6.01 1.30
C ALA A 363 20.72 -7.06 2.31
N THR A 364 19.83 -7.58 3.16
CA THR A 364 20.17 -8.58 4.18
C THR A 364 20.57 -9.90 3.54
N LEU A 365 19.81 -10.37 2.55
CA LEU A 365 20.11 -11.60 1.82
C LEU A 365 21.40 -11.47 0.99
N SER A 366 21.62 -10.35 0.31
CA SER A 366 22.86 -10.10 -0.44
C SER A 366 24.09 -10.15 0.48
N PHE A 367 23.98 -9.55 1.67
CA PHE A 367 25.03 -9.61 2.69
C PHE A 367 25.27 -11.03 3.22
N ALA A 368 24.20 -11.80 3.47
CA ALA A 368 24.30 -13.20 3.87
C ALA A 368 24.93 -14.06 2.77
N LEU A 369 24.53 -13.85 1.50
CA LEU A 369 25.06 -14.56 0.34
C LEU A 369 26.55 -14.29 0.15
N LEU A 370 27.01 -13.04 0.29
CA LEU A 370 28.44 -12.71 0.27
C LEU A 370 29.26 -13.50 1.30
N ARG A 371 28.64 -13.89 2.43
CA ARG A 371 29.29 -14.69 3.49
C ARG A 371 29.11 -16.20 3.33
N MET A 372 28.03 -16.66 2.70
CA MET A 372 27.59 -18.07 2.70
C MET A 372 27.52 -18.71 1.29
N PHE A 373 28.19 -18.12 0.29
CA PHE A 373 28.04 -18.45 -1.13
C PHE A 373 28.21 -19.95 -1.48
N GLU A 374 28.96 -20.71 -0.68
CA GLU A 374 29.23 -22.14 -0.92
C GLU A 374 28.06 -23.09 -0.61
N LYS A 375 27.03 -22.66 0.15
CA LYS A 375 25.95 -23.56 0.62
C LYS A 375 24.60 -23.38 -0.08
N VAL A 376 24.48 -22.45 -1.03
CA VAL A 376 23.17 -22.08 -1.60
C VAL A 376 22.86 -22.93 -2.83
N ASN A 377 21.78 -23.72 -2.74
CA ASN A 377 21.27 -24.48 -3.87
C ASN A 377 20.48 -23.56 -4.81
N LEU A 378 21.19 -22.93 -5.75
CA LEU A 378 20.65 -22.03 -6.78
C LEU A 378 19.44 -22.64 -7.50
N ARG A 379 19.40 -23.96 -7.69
CA ARG A 379 18.30 -24.66 -8.35
C ARG A 379 16.96 -24.49 -7.64
N LYS A 380 16.96 -24.49 -6.29
CA LYS A 380 15.72 -24.31 -5.50
C LYS A 380 15.19 -22.89 -5.63
N VAL A 381 16.07 -21.89 -5.58
CA VAL A 381 15.71 -20.48 -5.75
C VAL A 381 15.06 -20.24 -7.12
N PHE A 382 15.66 -20.77 -8.19
CA PHE A 382 15.09 -20.67 -9.54
C PHE A 382 13.75 -21.41 -9.69
N LEU A 383 13.54 -22.53 -9.00
CA LEU A 383 12.27 -23.26 -9.04
C LEU A 383 11.13 -22.47 -8.38
N TYR A 384 11.38 -21.90 -7.20
CA TYR A 384 10.39 -21.05 -6.53
C TYR A 384 10.12 -19.77 -7.32
N SER A 385 11.18 -19.12 -7.83
CA SER A 385 11.09 -17.92 -8.69
C SER A 385 10.23 -18.18 -9.94
N SER A 386 10.52 -19.26 -10.69
CA SER A 386 9.74 -19.61 -11.90
C SER A 386 8.28 -19.96 -11.60
N SER A 387 7.97 -20.52 -10.43
CA SER A 387 6.58 -20.82 -10.04
C SER A 387 5.77 -19.55 -9.79
N ILE A 388 6.39 -18.53 -9.17
CA ILE A 388 5.76 -17.22 -8.92
C ILE A 388 5.46 -16.50 -10.24
N ILE A 389 6.39 -16.53 -11.22
CA ILE A 389 6.21 -15.95 -12.56
C ILE A 389 4.97 -16.52 -13.25
N VAL A 390 4.81 -17.85 -13.20
CA VAL A 390 3.67 -18.53 -13.81
C VAL A 390 2.37 -18.02 -13.19
N VAL A 391 2.29 -17.98 -11.86
CA VAL A 391 1.10 -17.47 -11.16
C VAL A 391 0.82 -16.01 -11.54
N LEU A 392 1.83 -15.15 -11.50
CA LEU A 392 1.68 -13.72 -11.80
C LEU A 392 1.23 -13.48 -13.25
N SER A 393 1.79 -14.23 -14.21
CA SER A 393 1.43 -14.10 -15.63
C SER A 393 -0.05 -14.40 -15.88
N VAL A 394 -0.60 -15.40 -15.16
CA VAL A 394 -2.02 -15.76 -15.22
C VAL A 394 -2.88 -14.67 -14.58
N ILE A 395 -2.48 -14.14 -13.42
CA ILE A 395 -3.19 -13.03 -12.76
C ILE A 395 -3.27 -11.81 -13.69
N LEU A 396 -2.13 -11.40 -14.27
CA LEU A 396 -2.06 -10.24 -15.17
C LEU A 396 -2.85 -10.45 -16.46
N ALA A 397 -2.92 -11.68 -17.00
CA ALA A 397 -3.74 -11.97 -18.17
C ALA A 397 -5.23 -11.70 -17.91
N GLY A 398 -5.74 -12.09 -16.75
CA GLY A 398 -7.12 -11.83 -16.35
C GLY A 398 -7.42 -10.35 -16.16
N LYS A 399 -6.54 -9.65 -15.42
CA LYS A 399 -6.64 -8.19 -15.20
C LYS A 399 -6.55 -7.39 -16.50
N GLY A 400 -5.62 -7.74 -17.38
CA GLY A 400 -5.42 -7.05 -18.64
C GLY A 400 -6.65 -7.11 -19.55
N ILE A 401 -7.31 -8.28 -19.65
CA ILE A 401 -8.57 -8.39 -20.41
C ILE A 401 -9.70 -7.62 -19.73
N HIS A 402 -9.78 -7.65 -18.40
CA HIS A 402 -10.80 -6.88 -17.68
C HIS A 402 -10.65 -5.37 -17.91
N ALA A 403 -9.44 -4.83 -17.86
CA ALA A 403 -9.19 -3.42 -18.18
C ALA A 403 -9.54 -3.09 -19.65
N LEU A 404 -9.32 -4.02 -20.59
CA LEU A 404 -9.80 -3.86 -21.96
C LEU A 404 -11.34 -3.92 -22.08
N GLN A 405 -12.02 -4.64 -21.18
CA GLN A 405 -13.49 -4.64 -21.10
C GLN A 405 -14.01 -3.29 -20.59
N GLU A 406 -13.36 -2.70 -19.58
CA GLU A 406 -13.70 -1.38 -19.06
C GLU A 406 -13.56 -0.29 -20.15
N SER A 407 -12.52 -0.39 -20.98
CA SER A 407 -12.32 0.51 -22.12
C SER A 407 -13.32 0.35 -23.29
N GLY A 408 -14.18 -0.67 -23.25
CA GLY A 408 -15.15 -0.99 -24.30
C GLY A 408 -14.59 -1.66 -25.56
N LEU A 409 -13.28 -1.99 -25.61
CA LEU A 409 -12.68 -2.73 -26.73
C LEU A 409 -13.07 -4.21 -26.77
N VAL A 410 -13.25 -4.83 -25.59
CA VAL A 410 -13.58 -6.25 -25.46
C VAL A 410 -15.01 -6.40 -24.95
N GLY A 411 -15.78 -7.27 -25.60
CA GLY A 411 -17.14 -7.58 -25.19
C GLY A 411 -17.19 -8.17 -23.78
N VAL A 412 -18.30 -7.93 -23.08
CA VAL A 412 -18.54 -8.45 -21.72
C VAL A 412 -19.59 -9.55 -21.80
N SER A 413 -19.15 -10.80 -21.72
CA SER A 413 -20.05 -11.95 -21.60
C SER A 413 -20.05 -12.45 -20.15
N SER A 414 -21.05 -12.02 -19.38
CA SER A 414 -21.14 -12.39 -17.96
C SER A 414 -21.46 -13.88 -17.77
N LEU A 415 -20.77 -14.51 -16.81
CA LEU A 415 -21.08 -15.87 -16.36
C LEU A 415 -22.25 -15.84 -15.36
N PRO A 416 -23.00 -16.95 -15.20
CA PRO A 416 -24.18 -17.01 -14.34
C PRO A 416 -23.87 -16.92 -12.82
N TRP A 417 -22.60 -16.83 -12.43
CA TRP A 417 -22.17 -16.72 -11.03
C TRP A 417 -21.43 -15.40 -10.80
N ASN A 418 -21.69 -14.74 -9.66
CA ASN A 418 -21.14 -13.43 -9.31
C ASN A 418 -19.84 -13.49 -8.49
N PHE A 419 -19.06 -14.57 -8.59
CA PHE A 419 -17.81 -14.69 -7.86
C PHE A 419 -16.75 -13.78 -8.50
N ARG A 420 -16.25 -12.79 -7.74
CA ARG A 420 -15.22 -11.84 -8.18
C ARG A 420 -14.07 -11.86 -7.19
N MET A 421 -12.86 -12.13 -7.69
CA MET A 421 -11.62 -12.04 -6.93
C MET A 421 -10.66 -11.17 -7.72
N THR A 422 -10.82 -9.86 -7.60
CA THR A 422 -9.98 -8.82 -8.25
C THR A 422 -8.50 -9.08 -7.97
N LEU A 423 -8.19 -9.59 -6.78
CA LEU A 423 -6.86 -9.96 -6.32
C LEU A 423 -6.12 -10.95 -7.25
N VAL A 424 -6.83 -11.97 -7.73
CA VAL A 424 -6.27 -13.05 -8.57
C VAL A 424 -6.57 -12.79 -10.06
N GLY A 425 -7.15 -11.63 -10.39
CA GLY A 425 -7.60 -11.31 -11.74
C GLY A 425 -8.76 -12.18 -12.21
N ILE A 426 -9.54 -12.75 -11.28
CA ILE A 426 -10.72 -13.56 -11.59
C ILE A 426 -11.93 -12.63 -11.60
N TYR A 427 -12.45 -12.41 -12.79
CA TYR A 427 -13.68 -11.66 -13.03
C TYR A 427 -14.75 -12.60 -13.59
N PRO A 428 -16.04 -12.36 -13.31
CA PRO A 428 -17.15 -13.20 -13.78
C PRO A 428 -17.45 -12.96 -15.27
N THR A 429 -16.42 -12.87 -16.12
CA THR A 429 -16.53 -12.71 -17.56
C THR A 429 -15.82 -13.87 -18.28
N PHE A 430 -16.43 -14.35 -19.36
CA PHE A 430 -15.90 -15.48 -20.12
C PHE A 430 -14.51 -15.14 -20.71
N GLU A 431 -14.35 -13.91 -21.18
CA GLU A 431 -13.14 -13.43 -21.86
C GLU A 431 -11.93 -13.39 -20.92
N SER A 432 -12.09 -12.89 -19.68
CA SER A 432 -10.97 -12.86 -18.72
C SER A 432 -10.55 -14.26 -18.29
N MET A 433 -11.53 -15.14 -18.05
CA MET A 433 -11.24 -16.54 -17.68
C MET A 433 -10.55 -17.29 -18.82
N LEU A 434 -11.02 -17.10 -20.06
CA LEU A 434 -10.41 -17.71 -21.24
C LEU A 434 -8.94 -17.28 -21.38
N ALA A 435 -8.62 -16.00 -21.17
CA ALA A 435 -7.24 -15.53 -21.23
C ALA A 435 -6.34 -16.17 -20.16
N GLN A 436 -6.85 -16.33 -18.93
CA GLN A 436 -6.12 -17.05 -17.87
C GLN A 436 -5.85 -18.51 -18.25
N PHE A 437 -6.86 -19.22 -18.76
CA PHE A 437 -6.71 -20.61 -19.20
C PHE A 437 -5.77 -20.76 -20.40
N LEU A 438 -5.83 -19.85 -21.37
CA LEU A 438 -4.90 -19.84 -22.49
C LEU A 438 -3.46 -19.62 -22.03
N THR A 439 -3.22 -18.69 -21.10
CA THR A 439 -1.89 -18.47 -20.52
C THR A 439 -1.37 -19.73 -19.82
N ILE A 440 -2.20 -20.40 -19.02
CA ILE A 440 -1.85 -21.69 -18.39
C ILE A 440 -1.52 -22.74 -19.46
N GLY A 441 -2.35 -22.83 -20.51
CA GLY A 441 -2.15 -23.76 -21.63
C GLY A 441 -0.84 -23.54 -22.37
N ILE A 442 -0.48 -22.29 -22.65
CA ILE A 442 0.79 -21.91 -23.29
C ILE A 442 1.97 -22.31 -22.40
N ILE A 443 1.92 -22.00 -21.10
CA ILE A 443 2.97 -22.34 -20.15
C ILE A 443 3.16 -23.87 -20.06
N PHE A 444 2.05 -24.62 -19.98
CA PHE A 444 2.08 -26.07 -19.94
C PHE A 444 2.64 -26.67 -21.23
N GLY A 445 2.25 -26.13 -22.39
CA GLY A 445 2.78 -26.53 -23.70
C GLY A 445 4.28 -26.31 -23.82
N LEU A 446 4.76 -25.14 -23.39
CA LEU A 446 6.18 -24.78 -23.36
C LEU A 446 6.97 -25.70 -22.41
N TRP A 447 6.39 -26.05 -21.26
CA TRP A 447 6.99 -27.01 -20.32
C TRP A 447 7.15 -28.42 -20.93
N LEU A 448 6.11 -28.91 -21.61
CA LEU A 448 6.15 -30.20 -22.30
C LEU A 448 7.18 -30.24 -23.45
N TYR A 449 7.28 -29.15 -24.22
CA TYR A 449 8.25 -29.01 -25.30
C TYR A 449 9.69 -29.13 -24.78
N ASN A 450 10.00 -28.44 -23.69
CA ASN A 450 11.34 -28.46 -23.09
C ASN A 450 11.72 -29.86 -22.56
N LYS A 451 10.76 -30.59 -21.97
CA LYS A 451 10.96 -31.97 -21.48
C LYS A 451 11.28 -32.96 -22.60
N ARG A 452 10.65 -32.80 -23.77
CA ARG A 452 10.93 -33.62 -24.98
C ARG A 452 12.30 -33.34 -25.57
N SER A 453 12.70 -32.07 -25.63
CA SER A 453 14.02 -31.67 -26.14
C SER A 453 15.16 -32.24 -25.28
N ALA A 454 15.02 -32.23 -23.95
CA ALA A 454 15.97 -32.85 -23.02
C ALA A 454 16.04 -34.40 -23.12
N ALA A 455 14.93 -35.06 -23.50
CA ALA A 455 14.89 -36.51 -23.69
C ALA A 455 15.57 -36.95 -25.00
N SER A 456 15.45 -36.16 -26.08
CA SER A 456 16.05 -36.47 -27.38
C SER A 456 17.59 -36.47 -27.39
N VAL A 457 18.22 -35.68 -26.50
CA VAL A 457 19.68 -35.59 -26.36
C VAL A 457 20.27 -36.82 -25.64
N LYS A 458 19.49 -37.52 -24.81
CA LYS A 458 19.95 -38.72 -24.07
C LYS A 458 19.89 -40.03 -24.87
N VAL A 459 19.26 -40.04 -26.04
CA VAL A 459 19.11 -41.24 -26.87
C VAL A 459 20.20 -41.31 -27.96
N GLY A 460 21.04 -40.27 -28.10
CA GLY A 460 22.12 -40.19 -29.09
C GLY A 460 23.53 -40.03 -28.51
N SER A 461 23.74 -40.30 -27.21
CA SER A 461 25.07 -40.27 -26.56
C SER A 461 25.61 -41.67 -26.29
#